data_AF-A0A2T0B411-F1
#
_entry.id   AF-A0A2T0B411-F1
#
_cell.length_a   1.000
_cell.length_b   1.000
_cell.length_c   1.000
_cell.angle_alpha   90.00
_cell.angle_beta   90.00
_cell.angle_gamma   90.00
#
_symmetry.space_group_name_H-M   'P 1'
#
loop_
_entity.id
_entity.type
_entity.pdbx_description
1 polymer ?
#
loop_
_entity_poly.entity_id
_entity_poly.type
_entity_poly.pdbx_seq_one_letter_code
_entity_poly.pdbx_strand_id
1 'polypeptide(L)'
;MYVIFIIGITFIGLSYYSKYLNKLNVELRNSHRSQWLKYGLVSRKHLAELSIGDFENWCFNLLEKLGYKNIEIVSSWRYENYKTIISTRYKKTIYVWCKSAKEIDEYSDNYESIGRPDVQRFIGTLEHDNVTDGIIITTGDFTSEALKYIDSLPNKFNISIYDGVTLTNIHRAIREKEISLLLQQSNNI
;
A
#
# COMPACT_ATOMS: atom_id res chain seq x y z
N MET A 1 -0.69 -15.58 53.67
CA MET A 1 0.60 -15.34 52.96
C MET A 1 0.77 -16.25 51.74
N TYR A 2 0.59 -17.56 51.86
CA TYR A 2 0.71 -18.52 50.73
C TYR A 2 -0.23 -18.25 49.54
N VAL A 3 -1.49 -17.89 49.80
CA VAL A 3 -2.49 -17.65 48.74
C VAL A 3 -2.12 -16.49 47.83
N ILE A 4 -1.56 -15.40 48.39
CA ILE A 4 -1.12 -14.22 47.63
C ILE A 4 0.05 -14.57 46.71
N PHE A 5 0.96 -15.45 47.17
CA PHE A 5 2.11 -15.90 46.40
C PHE A 5 1.70 -16.77 45.20
N ILE A 6 0.71 -17.65 45.39
CA ILE A 6 0.15 -18.50 44.31
C ILE A 6 -0.56 -17.63 43.26
N ILE A 7 -1.31 -16.60 43.67
CA ILE A 7 -1.95 -15.65 42.74
C ILE A 7 -0.90 -14.88 41.92
N GLY A 8 0.21 -14.46 42.54
CA GLY A 8 1.30 -13.79 41.84
C GLY A 8 1.95 -14.67 40.76
N ILE A 9 2.23 -15.94 41.08
CA ILE A 9 2.83 -16.89 40.13
C ILE A 9 1.89 -17.17 38.95
N THR A 10 0.59 -17.36 39.23
CA THR A 10 -0.40 -17.61 38.17
C THR A 10 -0.56 -16.41 37.24
N PHE A 11 -0.52 -15.18 37.77
CA PHE A 11 -0.59 -13.96 36.95
C PHE A 11 0.63 -13.78 36.04
N ILE A 12 1.84 -14.06 36.56
CA ILE A 12 3.07 -14.05 35.77
C ILE A 12 3.00 -15.10 34.66
N GLY A 13 2.55 -16.32 34.98
CA GLY A 13 2.32 -17.38 34.00
C GLY A 13 1.34 -16.97 32.90
N LEU A 14 0.23 -16.32 33.27
CA LEU A 14 -0.78 -15.83 32.32
C LEU A 14 -0.19 -14.77 31.37
N SER A 15 0.65 -13.87 31.88
CA SER A 15 1.31 -12.83 31.09
C SER A 15 2.36 -13.37 30.12
N TYR A 16 3.05 -14.44 30.48
CA TYR A 16 3.98 -15.14 29.60
C TYR A 16 3.25 -15.92 28.52
N TYR A 17 2.15 -16.60 28.90
CA TYR A 17 1.30 -17.31 27.98
C TYR A 17 0.67 -16.38 26.94
N SER A 18 0.14 -15.21 27.36
CA SER A 18 -0.42 -14.22 26.43
C SER A 18 0.61 -13.66 25.46
N LYS A 19 1.86 -13.41 25.91
CA LYS A 19 2.97 -13.01 25.03
C LYS A 19 3.32 -14.09 24.01
N TYR A 20 3.34 -15.35 24.43
CA TYR A 20 3.60 -16.48 23.53
C TYR A 20 2.50 -16.64 22.47
N LEU A 21 1.23 -16.57 22.88
CA LEU A 21 0.10 -16.58 21.95
C LEU A 21 0.15 -15.40 20.96
N ASN A 22 0.49 -14.20 21.42
CA ASN A 22 0.67 -13.06 20.53
C ASN A 22 1.78 -13.28 19.51
N LYS A 23 2.91 -13.86 19.93
CA LYS A 23 4.01 -14.17 19.01
C LYS A 23 3.58 -15.18 17.94
N LEU A 24 2.90 -16.25 18.32
CA LEU A 24 2.36 -17.23 17.37
C LEU A 24 1.32 -16.62 16.43
N ASN A 25 0.41 -15.79 16.93
CA ASN A 25 -0.58 -15.10 16.11
C ASN A 25 0.09 -14.16 15.08
N VAL A 26 1.17 -13.49 15.46
CA VAL A 26 1.97 -12.66 14.54
C VAL A 26 2.62 -13.52 13.46
N GLU A 27 3.25 -14.64 13.83
CA GLU A 27 3.90 -15.55 12.87
C GLU A 27 2.91 -16.19 11.90
N LEU A 28 1.76 -16.67 12.39
CA LEU A 28 0.67 -17.21 11.58
C LEU A 28 0.11 -16.16 10.63
N ARG A 29 -0.20 -14.96 11.13
CA ARG A 29 -0.68 -13.84 10.30
C ARG A 29 0.32 -13.51 9.19
N ASN A 30 1.61 -13.48 9.49
CA ASN A 30 2.65 -13.22 8.50
C ASN A 30 2.76 -14.35 7.44
N SER A 31 2.60 -15.62 7.85
CA SER A 31 2.58 -16.77 6.93
C SER A 31 1.38 -16.73 5.99
N HIS A 32 0.17 -16.50 6.51
CA HIS A 32 -1.05 -16.39 5.71
C HIS A 32 -1.00 -15.18 4.77
N ARG A 33 -0.53 -14.03 5.26
CA ARG A 33 -0.33 -12.81 4.47
C ARG A 33 0.61 -13.03 3.29
N SER A 34 1.73 -13.72 3.51
CA SER A 34 2.67 -14.10 2.45
C SER A 34 2.01 -15.04 1.41
N GLN A 35 1.22 -16.00 1.88
CA GLN A 35 0.51 -16.94 1.02
C GLN A 35 -0.57 -16.27 0.17
N TRP A 36 -1.40 -15.38 0.70
CA TRP A 36 -2.45 -14.73 -0.09
C TRP A 36 -1.91 -13.74 -1.12
N LEU A 37 -0.84 -12.99 -0.78
CA LEU A 37 -0.07 -12.20 -1.74
C LEU A 37 0.53 -13.08 -2.85
N LYS A 38 0.92 -14.31 -2.53
CA LYS A 38 1.48 -15.31 -3.46
C LYS A 38 0.40 -15.99 -4.31
N TYR A 39 -0.79 -16.23 -3.78
CA TYR A 39 -1.89 -16.93 -4.47
C TYR A 39 -2.84 -16.00 -5.24
N GLY A 40 -2.73 -14.68 -5.07
CA GLY A 40 -3.30 -13.69 -6.00
C GLY A 40 -4.73 -13.21 -5.71
N LEU A 41 -5.26 -13.48 -4.51
CA LEU A 41 -6.53 -12.94 -4.05
C LEU A 41 -6.25 -11.78 -3.08
N VAL A 42 -5.86 -10.64 -3.63
CA VAL A 42 -5.64 -9.42 -2.87
C VAL A 42 -6.92 -8.58 -2.93
N SER A 43 -7.61 -8.49 -1.80
CA SER A 43 -8.76 -7.60 -1.64
C SER A 43 -8.31 -6.20 -1.19
N ARG A 44 -9.18 -5.22 -1.43
CA ARG A 44 -9.02 -3.85 -0.94
C ARG A 44 -8.84 -3.81 0.57
N LYS A 45 -9.69 -4.54 1.31
CA LYS A 45 -9.62 -4.69 2.78
C LYS A 45 -8.26 -5.18 3.24
N HIS A 46 -7.73 -6.21 2.59
CA HIS A 46 -6.40 -6.73 2.94
C HIS A 46 -5.32 -5.67 2.72
N LEU A 47 -5.35 -4.91 1.62
CA LEU A 47 -4.39 -3.83 1.40
C LEU A 47 -4.48 -2.75 2.49
N ALA A 48 -5.69 -2.41 2.95
CA ALA A 48 -5.91 -1.41 3.99
C ALA A 48 -5.41 -1.86 5.37
N GLU A 49 -5.46 -3.16 5.67
CA GLU A 49 -4.95 -3.74 6.92
C GLU A 49 -3.42 -3.85 6.98
N LEU A 50 -2.71 -3.62 5.87
CA LEU A 50 -1.25 -3.62 5.86
C LEU A 50 -0.70 -2.47 6.70
N SER A 51 0.44 -2.70 7.37
CA SER A 51 1.21 -1.58 7.91
C SER A 51 1.58 -0.60 6.80
N ILE A 52 1.77 0.67 7.13
CA ILE A 52 2.14 1.72 6.15
C ILE A 52 3.33 1.27 5.30
N GLY A 53 4.39 0.78 5.95
CA GLY A 53 5.59 0.31 5.28
C GLY A 53 5.35 -0.88 4.35
N ASP A 54 4.50 -1.83 4.75
CA ASP A 54 4.17 -2.98 3.91
C ASP A 54 3.29 -2.60 2.72
N PHE A 55 2.34 -1.67 2.90
CA PHE A 55 1.52 -1.16 1.81
C PHE A 55 2.38 -0.43 0.77
N GLU A 56 3.31 0.42 1.22
CA GLU A 56 4.27 1.08 0.34
C GLU A 56 5.13 0.07 -0.40
N ASN A 57 5.67 -0.95 0.29
CA ASN A 57 6.42 -2.04 -0.33
C ASN A 57 5.59 -2.80 -1.37
N TRP A 58 4.31 -3.04 -1.08
CA TRP A 58 3.41 -3.68 -2.03
C TRP A 58 3.20 -2.80 -3.28
N CYS A 59 3.01 -1.48 -3.10
CA CYS A 59 2.88 -0.54 -4.21
C CYS A 59 4.16 -0.49 -5.07
N PHE A 60 5.35 -0.53 -4.46
CA PHE A 60 6.61 -0.60 -5.21
C PHE A 60 6.66 -1.85 -6.10
N ASN A 61 6.38 -3.03 -5.53
CA ASN A 61 6.34 -4.27 -6.29
C ASN A 61 5.31 -4.23 -7.44
N LEU A 62 4.15 -3.61 -7.20
CA LEU A 62 3.14 -3.42 -8.25
C LEU A 62 3.69 -2.56 -9.40
N LEU A 63 4.35 -1.44 -9.07
CA LEU A 63 4.94 -0.55 -10.05
C LEU A 63 6.08 -1.23 -10.82
N GLU A 64 6.93 -2.02 -10.18
CA GLU A 64 7.94 -2.82 -10.90
C GLU A 64 7.30 -3.75 -11.93
N LYS A 65 6.21 -4.44 -11.56
CA LYS A 65 5.44 -5.30 -12.47
C LYS A 65 4.77 -4.52 -13.60
N LEU A 66 4.41 -3.25 -13.38
CA LEU A 66 3.93 -2.33 -14.41
C LEU A 66 5.05 -1.77 -15.30
N GLY A 67 6.32 -2.11 -15.01
CA GLY A 67 7.48 -1.74 -15.81
C GLY A 67 8.19 -0.46 -15.36
N TYR A 68 7.85 0.08 -14.20
CA TYR A 68 8.64 1.14 -13.55
C TYR A 68 9.97 0.52 -13.05
N LYS A 69 11.08 1.22 -13.25
CA LYS A 69 12.43 0.73 -12.91
C LYS A 69 13.20 1.76 -12.09
N ASN A 70 14.27 1.33 -11.41
CA ASN A 70 15.20 2.17 -10.63
C ASN A 70 14.52 2.93 -9.48
N ILE A 71 13.59 2.25 -8.82
CA ILE A 71 12.80 2.77 -7.70
C ILE A 71 13.72 2.95 -6.48
N GLU A 72 14.08 4.19 -6.18
CA GLU A 72 14.79 4.56 -4.96
C GLU A 72 13.81 5.13 -3.94
N ILE A 73 13.83 4.60 -2.71
CA ILE A 73 13.03 5.14 -1.61
C ILE A 73 13.78 6.33 -1.03
N VAL A 74 13.33 7.56 -1.32
CA VAL A 74 13.84 8.76 -0.64
C VAL A 74 12.92 9.07 0.54
N SER A 75 13.34 8.70 1.75
CA SER A 75 12.69 9.16 2.98
C SER A 75 13.21 10.57 3.30
N SER A 76 12.44 11.61 3.03
CA SER A 76 12.76 12.97 3.47
C SER A 76 11.96 13.31 4.72
N TRP A 77 12.66 13.66 5.81
CA TRP A 77 12.03 14.21 7.03
C TRP A 77 11.23 15.50 6.77
N ARG A 78 11.41 16.17 5.61
CA ARG A 78 10.61 17.35 5.21
C ARG A 78 9.25 17.01 4.62
N TYR A 79 9.08 15.77 4.19
CA TYR A 79 7.93 15.28 3.45
C TYR A 79 7.37 14.09 4.22
N GLU A 80 6.78 14.34 5.38
CA GLU A 80 6.41 13.33 6.39
C GLU A 80 5.61 12.11 5.87
N ASN A 81 5.12 12.11 4.62
CA ASN A 81 4.32 11.01 4.06
C ASN A 81 4.57 10.71 2.57
N TYR A 82 5.65 11.20 1.94
CA TYR A 82 5.91 10.94 0.51
C TYR A 82 7.16 10.08 0.35
N LYS A 83 6.98 8.82 -0.07
CA LYS A 83 8.09 8.03 -0.58
C LYS A 83 8.26 8.33 -2.06
N THR A 84 9.17 9.25 -2.36
CA THR A 84 9.65 9.50 -3.71
C THR A 84 9.98 8.19 -4.39
N ILE A 85 9.47 8.01 -5.60
CA ILE A 85 10.02 7.05 -6.55
C ILE A 85 10.87 7.87 -7.50
N ILE A 86 12.02 7.34 -7.84
CA ILE A 86 12.74 7.74 -9.04
C ILE A 86 12.38 6.63 -10.02
N SER A 87 11.85 6.94 -11.20
CA SER A 87 11.77 5.94 -12.24
C SER A 87 12.37 6.44 -13.51
N THR A 88 13.52 5.87 -13.89
CA THR A 88 14.06 6.08 -15.24
C THR A 88 13.28 5.25 -16.25
N ARG A 89 12.07 5.70 -16.56
CA ARG A 89 11.51 5.53 -17.90
C ARG A 89 11.76 6.86 -18.62
N TYR A 90 12.72 6.87 -19.55
CA TYR A 90 13.10 8.08 -20.32
C TYR A 90 13.76 9.25 -19.52
N LYS A 91 14.53 8.97 -18.46
CA LYS A 91 15.26 9.99 -17.65
C LYS A 91 14.38 11.01 -16.90
N LYS A 92 13.11 10.73 -16.63
CA LYS A 92 12.23 11.62 -15.86
C LYS A 92 12.07 11.17 -14.41
N THR A 93 12.00 12.10 -13.47
CA THR A 93 11.66 11.83 -12.07
C THR A 93 10.14 11.73 -11.92
N ILE A 94 9.62 10.72 -11.21
CA ILE A 94 8.17 10.51 -11.01
C ILE A 94 7.89 10.32 -9.52
N TYR A 95 7.30 11.29 -8.85
CA TYR A 95 6.99 11.11 -7.43
C TYR A 95 5.80 10.19 -7.25
N VAL A 96 5.85 9.33 -6.25
CA VAL A 96 4.73 8.47 -5.91
C VAL A 96 4.34 8.70 -4.46
N TRP A 97 3.05 8.77 -4.21
CA TRP A 97 2.51 8.88 -2.88
C TRP A 97 1.56 7.73 -2.63
N CYS A 98 1.85 6.94 -1.60
CA CYS A 98 1.01 5.83 -1.17
C CYS A 98 0.33 6.19 0.15
N LYS A 99 -1.00 6.13 0.23
CA LYS A 99 -1.77 6.29 1.47
C LYS A 99 -2.61 5.04 1.71
N SER A 100 -2.32 4.32 2.80
CA SER A 100 -3.26 3.31 3.28
C SER A 100 -4.42 4.03 3.97
N ALA A 101 -5.62 3.94 3.38
CA ALA A 101 -6.83 4.51 3.94
C ALA A 101 -7.32 3.66 5.10
N LYS A 102 -7.76 4.34 6.16
CA LYS A 102 -8.40 3.68 7.29
C LYS A 102 -9.81 3.27 6.90
N GLU A 103 -10.18 2.05 7.26
CA GLU A 103 -11.56 1.58 7.21
C GLU A 103 -12.41 2.49 8.12
N ILE A 104 -13.47 3.07 7.56
CA ILE A 104 -14.36 3.99 8.29
C ILE A 104 -15.40 3.19 9.08
N ASP A 105 -15.85 2.06 8.51
CA ASP A 105 -16.87 1.20 9.07
C ASP A 105 -16.54 -0.26 8.75
N GLU A 106 -16.42 -1.08 9.79
CA GLU A 106 -16.03 -2.50 9.71
C GLU A 106 -17.00 -3.36 8.88
N TYR A 107 -18.24 -2.88 8.72
CA TYR A 107 -19.31 -3.61 8.02
C TYR A 107 -19.58 -3.10 6.61
N SER A 108 -18.91 -2.03 6.16
CA SER A 108 -19.04 -1.52 4.80
C SER A 108 -17.69 -1.42 4.10
N ASP A 109 -17.67 -1.57 2.78
CA ASP A 109 -16.47 -1.35 1.96
C ASP A 109 -16.21 0.16 1.80
N ASN A 110 -16.09 0.87 2.94
CA ASN A 110 -15.97 2.31 3.02
C ASN A 110 -14.67 2.70 3.72
N TYR A 111 -13.85 3.47 3.02
CA TYR A 111 -12.52 3.85 3.47
C TYR A 111 -12.35 5.36 3.32
N GLU A 112 -11.45 5.92 4.10
CA GLU A 112 -11.09 7.33 4.00
C GLU A 112 -10.71 7.71 2.55
N SER A 113 -11.48 8.64 1.97
CA SER A 113 -11.17 9.17 0.64
C SER A 113 -10.04 10.20 0.68
N ILE A 114 -9.26 10.25 -0.38
CA ILE A 114 -8.29 11.31 -0.66
C ILE A 114 -9.05 12.55 -1.12
N GLY A 115 -8.90 13.64 -0.36
CA GLY A 115 -9.56 14.90 -0.64
C GLY A 115 -8.70 15.84 -1.48
N ARG A 116 -9.33 16.92 -1.97
CA ARG A 116 -8.62 18.00 -2.68
C ARG A 116 -7.40 18.56 -1.90
N PRO A 117 -7.47 18.82 -0.58
CA PRO A 117 -6.31 19.33 0.16
C PRO A 117 -5.10 18.40 0.13
N ASP A 118 -5.33 17.09 0.15
CA ASP A 118 -4.27 16.09 0.07
C ASP A 118 -3.58 16.14 -1.30
N VAL A 119 -4.38 16.14 -2.38
CA VAL A 119 -3.85 16.26 -3.75
C VAL A 119 -3.09 17.57 -3.92
N GLN A 120 -3.63 18.69 -3.46
CA GLN A 120 -2.96 20.00 -3.51
C GLN A 120 -1.60 19.98 -2.81
N ARG A 121 -1.49 19.31 -1.67
CA ARG A 121 -0.23 19.17 -0.95
C ARG A 121 0.78 18.36 -1.79
N PHE A 122 0.35 17.26 -2.41
CA PHE A 122 1.20 16.46 -3.28
C PHE A 122 1.67 17.25 -4.52
N ILE A 123 0.77 17.97 -5.19
CA ILE A 123 1.12 18.84 -6.32
C ILE A 123 2.06 19.98 -5.90
N GLY A 124 1.88 20.54 -4.71
CA GLY A 124 2.79 21.55 -4.16
C GLY A 124 4.22 21.04 -3.99
N THR A 125 4.38 19.77 -3.59
CA THR A 125 5.69 19.11 -3.51
C THR A 125 6.31 18.91 -4.90
N LEU A 126 5.52 18.46 -5.87
CA LEU A 126 5.95 18.34 -7.27
C LEU A 126 6.45 19.68 -7.83
N GLU A 127 5.67 20.75 -7.64
CA GLU A 127 6.02 22.11 -8.10
C GLU A 127 7.31 22.61 -7.45
N HIS A 128 7.46 22.42 -6.13
CA HIS A 128 8.64 22.86 -5.39
C HIS A 128 9.93 22.20 -5.91
N ASP A 129 9.88 20.90 -6.20
CA ASP A 129 11.03 20.12 -6.65
C ASP A 129 11.20 20.15 -8.18
N ASN A 130 10.42 20.95 -8.91
CA ASN A 130 10.37 21.00 -10.38
C ASN A 130 10.13 19.63 -11.03
N VAL A 131 9.29 18.80 -10.41
CA VAL A 131 8.86 17.50 -10.92
C VAL A 131 7.47 17.62 -11.51
N THR A 132 7.27 17.04 -12.70
CA THR A 132 6.00 17.15 -13.45
C THR A 132 5.14 15.91 -13.38
N ASP A 133 5.76 14.75 -13.13
CA ASP A 133 5.11 13.45 -13.21
C ASP A 133 4.87 12.90 -11.80
N GLY A 134 3.64 12.47 -11.52
CA GLY A 134 3.23 12.01 -10.21
C GLY A 134 2.27 10.84 -10.25
N ILE A 135 2.31 9.98 -9.24
CA ILE A 135 1.33 8.90 -9.04
C ILE A 135 0.80 8.97 -7.61
N ILE A 136 -0.53 8.97 -7.46
CA ILE A 136 -1.18 8.86 -6.15
C ILE A 136 -1.83 7.49 -6.05
N ILE A 137 -1.48 6.74 -5.01
CA ILE A 137 -1.93 5.37 -4.77
C ILE A 137 -2.61 5.33 -3.41
N THR A 138 -3.83 4.80 -3.34
CA THR A 138 -4.56 4.66 -2.09
C THR A 138 -5.37 3.37 -2.06
N THR A 139 -5.54 2.80 -0.87
CA THR A 139 -6.56 1.76 -0.64
C THR A 139 -7.95 2.36 -0.51
N GLY A 140 -8.05 3.68 -0.35
CA GLY A 140 -9.27 4.48 -0.31
C GLY A 140 -9.82 4.81 -1.69
N ASP A 141 -10.71 5.79 -1.73
CA ASP A 141 -11.26 6.39 -2.96
C ASP A 141 -10.78 7.84 -3.11
N PHE A 142 -11.10 8.50 -4.22
CA PHE A 142 -10.88 9.94 -4.39
C PHE A 142 -12.22 10.67 -4.33
N THR A 143 -12.26 11.83 -3.65
CA THR A 143 -13.47 12.65 -3.68
C THR A 143 -13.67 13.31 -5.05
N SER A 144 -14.90 13.70 -5.36
CA SER A 144 -15.19 14.43 -6.60
C SER A 144 -14.39 15.72 -6.75
N GLU A 145 -14.10 16.40 -5.65
CA GLU A 145 -13.31 17.64 -5.62
C GLU A 145 -11.83 17.37 -5.88
N ALA A 146 -11.32 16.23 -5.41
CA ALA A 146 -9.96 15.78 -5.69
C ALA A 146 -9.79 15.51 -7.19
N LEU A 147 -10.71 14.74 -7.78
CA LEU A 147 -10.72 14.42 -9.21
C LEU A 147 -10.82 15.69 -10.07
N LYS A 148 -11.81 16.56 -9.78
CA LYS A 148 -11.95 17.85 -10.48
C LYS A 148 -10.70 18.72 -10.38
N TYR A 149 -10.01 18.68 -9.24
CA TYR A 149 -8.77 19.43 -9.07
C TYR A 149 -7.66 18.87 -9.96
N ILE A 150 -7.49 17.54 -10.02
CA ILE A 150 -6.53 16.88 -10.91
C ILE A 150 -6.81 17.23 -12.36
N ASP A 151 -8.07 17.16 -12.78
CA ASP A 151 -8.50 17.51 -14.15
C ASP A 151 -8.26 18.99 -14.50
N SER A 152 -8.20 19.86 -13.49
CA SER A 152 -7.94 21.30 -13.64
C SER A 152 -6.46 21.68 -13.66
N LEU A 153 -5.56 20.72 -13.42
CA LEU A 153 -4.12 21.01 -13.36
C LEU A 153 -3.59 21.49 -14.71
N PRO A 154 -2.61 22.41 -14.72
CA PRO A 154 -1.95 22.80 -15.96
C PRO A 154 -1.32 21.59 -16.67
N ASN A 155 -1.33 21.60 -18.01
CA ASN A 155 -0.80 20.52 -18.88
C ASN A 155 0.65 20.09 -18.60
N LYS A 156 1.41 20.87 -17.83
CA LYS A 156 2.75 20.48 -17.38
C LYS A 156 2.74 19.31 -16.42
N PHE A 157 1.65 19.11 -15.66
CA PHE A 157 1.55 18.01 -14.71
C PHE A 157 0.95 16.78 -15.37
N ASN A 158 1.56 15.63 -15.11
CA ASN A 158 1.09 14.32 -15.55
C ASN A 158 0.85 13.45 -14.31
N ILE A 159 -0.42 13.41 -13.85
CA ILE A 159 -0.80 12.76 -12.61
C ILE A 159 -1.60 11.50 -12.91
N SER A 160 -1.10 10.35 -12.44
CA SER A 160 -1.85 9.09 -12.43
C SER A 160 -2.42 8.83 -11.05
N ILE A 161 -3.63 8.26 -10.98
CA ILE A 161 -4.27 7.89 -9.72
C ILE A 161 -4.67 6.42 -9.73
N TYR A 162 -4.44 5.73 -8.61
CA TYR A 162 -4.85 4.35 -8.39
C TYR A 162 -5.58 4.26 -7.04
N ASP A 163 -6.91 4.15 -7.09
CA ASP A 163 -7.75 3.88 -5.92
C ASP A 163 -7.81 2.38 -5.57
N GLY A 164 -8.48 2.03 -4.48
CA GLY A 164 -8.53 0.65 -3.99
C GLY A 164 -9.11 -0.35 -5.00
N VAL A 165 -10.13 0.06 -5.76
CA VAL A 165 -10.74 -0.78 -6.80
C VAL A 165 -9.80 -0.92 -7.99
N THR A 166 -9.18 0.17 -8.42
CA THR A 166 -8.21 0.19 -9.52
C THR A 166 -7.00 -0.69 -9.20
N LEU A 167 -6.46 -0.60 -7.98
CA LEU A 167 -5.34 -1.41 -7.52
C LEU A 167 -5.60 -2.91 -7.58
N THR A 168 -6.76 -3.34 -7.04
CA THR A 168 -7.12 -4.77 -7.03
C THR A 168 -7.35 -5.30 -8.44
N ASN A 169 -7.94 -4.49 -9.33
CA ASN A 169 -8.10 -4.84 -10.75
C ASN A 169 -6.77 -4.96 -11.48
N ILE A 170 -5.85 -4.01 -11.30
CA ILE A 170 -4.52 -4.07 -11.91
C ILE A 170 -3.76 -5.30 -11.42
N HIS A 171 -3.78 -5.55 -10.11
CA HIS A 171 -3.11 -6.72 -9.52
C HIS A 171 -3.66 -8.03 -10.11
N ARG A 172 -4.99 -8.15 -10.22
CA ARG A 172 -5.65 -9.31 -10.82
C ARG A 172 -5.24 -9.51 -12.29
N ALA A 173 -5.24 -8.45 -13.09
CA ALA A 173 -4.85 -8.52 -14.50
C ALA A 173 -3.39 -8.95 -14.68
N ILE A 174 -2.47 -8.43 -13.85
CA ILE A 174 -1.07 -8.87 -13.85
C ILE A 174 -0.98 -10.36 -13.52
N ARG A 175 -1.75 -10.81 -12.54
CA ARG A 175 -1.73 -12.21 -12.09
C ARG A 175 -2.27 -13.17 -13.14
N GLU A 176 -3.39 -12.83 -13.79
CA GLU A 176 -3.97 -13.61 -14.89
C GLU A 176 -2.95 -13.79 -16.02
N LYS A 177 -2.19 -12.72 -16.35
CA LYS A 177 -1.10 -12.79 -17.33
C LYS A 177 0.05 -13.70 -16.90
N GLU A 178 0.52 -13.59 -15.64
CA GLU A 178 1.56 -14.47 -15.10
C GLU A 178 1.16 -15.94 -15.15
N ILE A 179 -0.06 -16.27 -14.72
CA ILE A 179 -0.58 -17.65 -14.74
C ILE A 179 -0.64 -18.18 -16.18
N SER A 180 -1.15 -17.36 -17.10
CA SER A 180 -1.23 -17.73 -18.52
C SER A 180 0.14 -18.07 -19.11
N LEU A 181 1.17 -17.28 -18.77
CA LEU A 181 2.55 -17.52 -19.21
C LEU A 181 3.13 -18.82 -18.63
N LEU A 182 2.86 -19.12 -17.35
CA LEU A 182 3.31 -20.35 -16.71
C LEU A 182 2.68 -21.60 -17.35
N LEU A 183 1.38 -21.57 -17.64
CA LEU A 183 0.67 -22.67 -18.29
C LEU A 183 1.17 -22.92 -19.72
N GLN A 184 1.53 -21.86 -20.45
CA GLN A 184 2.15 -21.99 -21.78
C GLN A 184 3.52 -22.65 -21.70
N GLN A 185 4.31 -22.33 -20.67
CA GLN A 185 5.64 -22.93 -20.47
C GLN A 185 5.56 -24.40 -20.07
N SER A 186 4.59 -24.79 -19.24
CA SER A 186 4.40 -26.19 -18.84
C SER A 186 3.90 -27.10 -19.96
N ASN A 187 3.16 -26.55 -20.94
CA ASN A 187 2.64 -27.31 -22.08
C ASN A 187 3.65 -27.48 -23.22
N ASN A 188 4.83 -26.85 -23.13
CA ASN A 188 5.92 -26.92 -24.10
C ASN A 188 7.09 -27.82 -23.62
N ILE A 189 6.88 -28.60 -22.55
CA ILE A 189 7.79 -29.63 -22.01
C ILE A 189 7.10 -30.98 -22.19
#